data_AF-A0A1D8AQY6-F1
#
_entry.id   AF-A0A1D8AQY6-F1
#
_cell.length_a   1.000
_cell.length_b   1.000
_cell.length_c   1.000
_cell.angle_alpha   90.00
_cell.angle_beta   90.00
_cell.angle_gamma   90.00
#
_symmetry.space_group_name_H-M   'P 1'
#
loop_
_entity.id
_entity.type
_entity.pdbx_description
1 polymer ?
#
loop_
_entity_poly.entity_id
_entity_poly.type
_entity_poly.pdbx_seq_one_letter_code
_entity_poly.pdbx_strand_id
1 'polypeptide(L)'
;MKKASAHALTLAALAVVVVQVLALATRYFQPWLDADYLLPQRFAVDVWAGVYPLSGWTLSSSPYLFPDFAFSLLWHVVLGDAPLLPFYLVTSYGTLALLAGWSLHRANPAAPHAWLSGALLVNVLLAWQGAADHARWLWWLGTATFHGGAVLLGLAQFALWAGPTAVAPTRARATVATLLLFIGLASDTLLLTQFVAPLGLALLATAGAPRWRAPRVRAFLIAVLSAYGLVAILRGSLWLAGWWNFPRVVRHAPTPSAVAGAAQSLASDLTGPVATAVPGFIGLFLVCTGAALWLTLRPTVARAGVGEGETARQASWFAAAGLASTLLLPALAVYWQNPQHGRYLLPCLILPLWWLFTRLPLARLQTPFVAGLVTSLLLLLAWVRGPQIHPAAWAWPYPERVAALDRFLTAEGRERGLADFWNAHYLNTVARSDLRLNQLRPDGRVQFWGNNAFHHFEVDAATGALRVPRYTFIVTNGLDPAALRVKFGEPSRIAPVADYEVWLYDEAAAQRLSAQVDGEVRHFLGDRPGTARIAR
;
A
#
# COMPACT_ATOMS: atom_id res chain seq x y z
N MET A 1 27.57 25.32 9.86
CA MET A 1 27.89 23.87 9.96
C MET A 1 28.79 23.43 8.82
N LYS A 2 29.86 22.65 9.08
CA LYS A 2 30.65 22.01 8.01
C LYS A 2 29.79 20.93 7.32
N LYS A 3 30.03 20.64 6.04
CA LYS A 3 29.31 19.59 5.27
C LYS A 3 29.24 18.25 6.03
N ALA A 4 30.32 17.87 6.71
CA ALA A 4 30.40 16.66 7.53
C ALA A 4 29.30 16.60 8.63
N SER A 5 29.02 17.72 9.31
CA SER A 5 28.00 17.77 10.35
C SER A 5 26.58 17.58 9.81
N ALA A 6 26.31 18.05 8.58
CA ALA A 6 24.99 17.89 7.96
C ALA A 6 24.71 16.44 7.55
N HIS A 7 25.73 15.73 7.05
CA HIS A 7 25.62 14.30 6.76
C HIS A 7 25.41 13.49 8.03
N ALA A 8 26.19 13.75 9.09
CA ALA A 8 26.02 13.08 10.37
C ALA A 8 24.60 13.27 10.93
N LEU A 9 24.07 14.50 10.88
CA LEU A 9 22.71 14.78 11.34
C LEU A 9 21.64 14.12 10.46
N THR A 10 21.87 14.02 9.14
CA THR A 10 20.97 13.31 8.22
C THR A 10 20.93 11.81 8.55
N LEU A 11 22.09 11.19 8.76
CA LEU A 11 22.18 9.78 9.14
C LEU A 11 21.54 9.53 10.51
N ALA A 12 21.76 10.42 11.48
CA ALA A 12 21.09 10.36 12.78
C ALA A 12 19.56 10.45 12.62
N ALA A 13 19.06 11.40 11.83
CA ALA A 13 17.63 11.53 11.58
C ALA A 13 17.04 10.27 10.90
N LEU A 14 17.75 9.67 9.94
CA LEU A 14 17.34 8.42 9.31
C LEU A 14 17.35 7.24 10.31
N ALA A 15 18.34 7.15 11.19
CA ALA A 15 18.37 6.14 12.24
C ALA A 15 17.16 6.29 13.19
N VAL A 16 16.78 7.51 13.54
CA VAL A 16 15.57 7.75 14.33
C VAL A 16 14.30 7.35 13.57
N VAL A 17 14.21 7.58 12.24
CA VAL A 17 13.10 7.03 11.43
C VAL A 17 13.01 5.52 11.62
N VAL A 18 14.13 4.78 11.52
CA VAL A 18 14.15 3.33 11.72
C VAL A 18 13.62 2.96 13.11
N VAL A 19 14.12 3.60 14.18
CA VAL A 19 13.65 3.33 15.55
C VAL A 19 12.14 3.58 15.69
N GLN A 20 11.63 4.69 15.16
CA GLN A 20 10.20 5.01 15.22
C GLN A 20 9.34 4.01 14.45
N VAL A 21 9.81 3.53 13.30
CA VAL A 21 9.11 2.54 12.48
C VAL A 21 9.12 1.16 13.11
N LEU A 22 10.22 0.75 13.74
CA LEU A 22 10.31 -0.50 14.47
C LEU A 22 9.39 -0.51 15.71
N ALA A 23 9.25 0.63 16.38
CA ALA A 23 8.26 0.80 17.44
C ALA A 23 6.82 0.68 16.90
N LEU A 24 6.53 1.31 15.75
CA LEU A 24 5.24 1.16 15.06
C LEU A 24 4.96 -0.30 14.69
N ALA A 25 5.95 -0.99 14.12
CA ALA A 25 5.86 -2.40 13.75
C ALA A 25 5.58 -3.30 14.94
N THR A 26 6.26 -3.07 16.06
CA THR A 26 6.02 -3.82 17.30
C THR A 26 4.56 -3.70 17.77
N ARG A 27 3.98 -2.50 17.66
CA ARG A 27 2.61 -2.24 18.13
C ARG A 27 1.54 -2.86 17.25
N TYR A 28 1.75 -2.91 15.93
CA TYR A 28 0.70 -3.22 14.96
C TYR A 28 0.87 -4.54 14.22
N PHE A 29 2.08 -5.09 14.13
CA PHE A 29 2.31 -6.29 13.31
C PHE A 29 1.41 -7.46 13.69
N GLN A 30 1.47 -7.95 14.93
CA GLN A 30 0.66 -9.09 15.34
C GLN A 30 -0.83 -8.77 15.52
N PRO A 31 -1.21 -7.69 16.23
CA PRO A 31 -2.62 -7.47 16.56
C PRO A 31 -3.50 -7.19 15.33
N TRP A 32 -2.90 -6.71 14.24
CA TRP A 32 -3.62 -6.27 13.05
C TRP A 32 -3.32 -7.13 11.83
N LEU A 33 -2.61 -8.24 12.00
CA LEU A 33 -2.32 -9.15 10.92
C LEU A 33 -3.62 -9.74 10.35
N ASP A 34 -3.85 -9.51 9.06
CA ASP A 34 -5.00 -10.02 8.30
C ASP A 34 -4.54 -10.40 6.88
N ALA A 35 -5.49 -10.85 6.06
CA ALA A 35 -5.22 -11.28 4.69
C ALA A 35 -4.64 -10.19 3.78
N ASP A 36 -5.02 -8.92 3.96
CA ASP A 36 -4.54 -7.80 3.12
C ASP A 36 -3.04 -7.53 3.38
N TYR A 37 -2.61 -7.63 4.65
CA TYR A 37 -1.19 -7.48 5.01
C TYR A 37 -0.33 -8.69 4.60
N LEU A 38 -0.93 -9.88 4.50
CA LEU A 38 -0.26 -11.12 4.12
C LEU A 38 -0.15 -11.29 2.61
N LEU A 39 -0.96 -10.58 1.82
CA LEU A 39 -1.01 -10.70 0.37
C LEU A 39 0.36 -10.51 -0.31
N PRO A 40 1.17 -9.47 -0.02
CA PRO A 40 2.48 -9.30 -0.63
C PRO A 40 3.45 -10.44 -0.33
N GLN A 41 3.39 -10.98 0.88
CA GLN A 41 4.23 -12.10 1.27
C GLN A 41 3.82 -13.37 0.52
N ARG A 42 2.53 -13.68 0.46
CA ARG A 42 2.05 -14.84 -0.31
C ARG A 42 2.41 -14.72 -1.79
N PHE A 43 2.26 -13.53 -2.36
CA PHE A 43 2.67 -13.28 -3.74
C PHE A 43 4.19 -13.48 -3.93
N ALA A 44 5.02 -12.97 -3.01
CA ALA A 44 6.46 -13.16 -3.05
C ALA A 44 6.87 -14.64 -2.98
N VAL A 45 6.24 -15.41 -2.09
CA VAL A 45 6.46 -16.87 -1.97
C VAL A 45 6.10 -17.57 -3.27
N ASP A 46 4.95 -17.26 -3.86
CA ASP A 46 4.51 -17.88 -5.12
C ASP A 46 5.46 -17.58 -6.28
N VAL A 47 5.89 -16.32 -6.42
CA VAL A 47 6.82 -15.90 -7.47
C VAL A 47 8.18 -16.56 -7.29
N TRP A 48 8.66 -16.66 -6.05
CA TRP A 48 9.97 -17.23 -5.76
C TRP A 48 10.00 -18.76 -5.85
N ALA A 49 9.03 -19.43 -5.24
CA ALA A 49 8.96 -20.89 -5.21
C ALA A 49 8.55 -21.48 -6.57
N GLY A 50 7.79 -20.74 -7.39
CA GLY A 50 7.34 -21.19 -8.71
C GLY A 50 6.43 -22.43 -8.68
N VAL A 51 5.89 -22.77 -7.50
CA VAL A 51 5.08 -23.97 -7.28
C VAL A 51 3.79 -23.91 -8.07
N TYR A 52 3.11 -22.75 -8.02
CA TYR A 52 1.84 -22.51 -8.71
C TYR A 52 2.03 -21.57 -9.90
N PRO A 53 1.32 -21.79 -11.03
CA PRO A 53 1.36 -20.88 -12.17
C PRO A 53 0.86 -19.48 -11.79
N LEU A 54 1.57 -18.43 -12.26
CA LEU A 54 1.20 -17.04 -11.96
C LEU A 54 -0.08 -16.58 -12.65
N SER A 55 -0.51 -17.27 -13.70
CA SER A 55 -1.78 -17.05 -14.43
C SER A 55 -3.02 -17.25 -13.55
N GLY A 56 -2.91 -17.99 -12.44
CA GLY A 56 -4.01 -18.19 -11.49
C GLY A 56 -4.24 -17.01 -10.56
N TRP A 57 -3.27 -16.07 -10.45
CA TRP A 57 -3.45 -14.87 -9.63
C TRP A 57 -4.56 -13.97 -10.16
N THR A 58 -5.46 -13.56 -9.28
CA THR A 58 -6.35 -12.43 -9.53
C THR A 58 -6.00 -11.29 -8.59
N LEU A 59 -5.51 -10.21 -9.20
CA LEU A 59 -5.00 -9.06 -8.47
C LEU A 59 -6.12 -8.05 -8.26
N SER A 60 -5.92 -7.14 -7.31
CA SER A 60 -6.82 -6.01 -7.13
C SER A 60 -6.74 -5.04 -8.33
N SER A 61 -7.67 -4.07 -8.40
CA SER A 61 -7.63 -3.01 -9.43
C SER A 61 -6.36 -2.17 -9.36
N SER A 62 -5.78 -2.07 -8.15
CA SER A 62 -4.41 -1.66 -7.90
C SER A 62 -3.61 -2.92 -7.56
N PRO A 63 -2.89 -3.54 -8.50
CA PRO A 63 -2.16 -4.78 -8.25
C PRO A 63 -0.94 -4.62 -7.32
N TYR A 64 -0.53 -3.39 -6.99
CA TYR A 64 0.56 -3.10 -6.05
C TYR A 64 1.91 -3.72 -6.45
N LEU A 65 2.15 -3.89 -7.76
CA LEU A 65 3.37 -4.52 -8.27
C LEU A 65 4.66 -3.77 -7.86
N PHE A 66 4.63 -2.44 -7.91
CA PHE A 66 5.78 -1.58 -7.60
C PHE A 66 5.37 -0.34 -6.80
N PRO A 67 6.12 0.02 -5.74
CA PRO A 67 7.27 -0.70 -5.16
C PRO A 67 6.87 -1.87 -4.25
N ASP A 68 5.59 -2.02 -3.92
CA ASP A 68 5.13 -2.87 -2.81
C ASP A 68 5.52 -4.36 -2.95
N PHE A 69 5.05 -5.03 -4.00
CA PHE A 69 5.37 -6.44 -4.22
C PHE A 69 6.85 -6.64 -4.58
N ALA A 70 7.46 -5.70 -5.30
CA ALA A 70 8.89 -5.75 -5.61
C ALA A 70 9.77 -5.76 -4.35
N PHE A 71 9.47 -4.90 -3.37
CA PHE A 71 10.18 -4.89 -2.08
C PHE A 71 9.86 -6.13 -1.25
N SER A 72 8.63 -6.62 -1.29
CA SER A 72 8.25 -7.86 -0.58
C SER A 72 9.00 -9.07 -1.14
N LEU A 73 9.11 -9.17 -2.47
CA LEU A 73 9.91 -10.20 -3.13
C LEU A 73 11.39 -10.08 -2.75
N LEU A 74 11.96 -8.88 -2.77
CA LEU A 74 13.34 -8.65 -2.36
C LEU A 74 13.58 -9.13 -0.91
N TRP A 75 12.70 -8.76 0.01
CA TRP A 75 12.84 -9.19 1.40
C TRP A 75 12.61 -10.68 1.60
N HIS A 76 11.71 -11.30 0.84
CA HIS A 76 11.53 -12.76 0.87
C HIS A 76 12.81 -13.49 0.44
N VAL A 77 13.48 -13.02 -0.62
CA VAL A 77 14.76 -13.58 -1.05
C VAL A 77 15.84 -13.46 0.04
N VAL A 78 15.84 -12.35 0.79
CA VAL A 78 16.85 -12.09 1.83
C VAL A 78 16.55 -12.84 3.14
N LEU A 79 15.27 -12.97 3.52
CA LEU A 79 14.84 -13.42 4.84
C LEU A 79 14.17 -14.80 4.86
N GLY A 80 13.84 -15.36 3.69
CA GLY A 80 13.09 -16.61 3.57
C GLY A 80 11.68 -16.50 4.15
N ASP A 81 11.34 -17.42 5.06
CA ASP A 81 10.01 -17.55 5.67
C ASP A 81 9.74 -16.58 6.83
N ALA A 82 10.72 -15.72 7.16
CA ALA A 82 10.53 -14.72 8.20
C ALA A 82 9.43 -13.71 7.82
N PRO A 83 8.73 -13.13 8.81
CA PRO A 83 7.80 -12.04 8.57
C PRO A 83 8.41 -10.85 7.83
N LEU A 84 7.89 -10.55 6.64
CA LEU A 84 8.43 -9.51 5.78
C LEU A 84 7.98 -8.09 6.18
N LEU A 85 6.81 -7.98 6.81
CA LEU A 85 6.12 -6.71 7.01
C LEU A 85 6.93 -5.67 7.82
N PRO A 86 7.59 -6.03 8.95
CA PRO A 86 8.42 -5.07 9.70
C PRO A 86 9.58 -4.50 8.86
N PHE A 87 10.22 -5.32 8.02
CA PHE A 87 11.32 -4.90 7.16
C PHE A 87 10.82 -4.03 5.99
N TYR A 88 9.69 -4.41 5.39
CA TYR A 88 9.03 -3.62 4.38
C TYR A 88 8.69 -2.20 4.90
N LEU A 89 8.16 -2.09 6.12
CA LEU A 89 7.84 -0.81 6.75
C LEU A 89 9.08 0.08 6.88
N VAL A 90 10.21 -0.47 7.35
CA VAL A 90 11.48 0.26 7.46
C VAL A 90 11.94 0.73 6.09
N THR A 91 11.88 -0.13 5.07
CA THR A 91 12.23 0.24 3.69
C THR A 91 11.31 1.33 3.17
N SER A 92 9.98 1.19 3.32
CA SER A 92 8.99 2.15 2.82
C SER A 92 9.20 3.54 3.41
N TYR A 93 9.35 3.65 4.73
CA TYR A 93 9.59 4.92 5.41
C TYR A 93 10.99 5.49 5.17
N GLY A 94 12.01 4.64 5.04
CA GLY A 94 13.35 5.05 4.61
C GLY A 94 13.34 5.64 3.20
N THR A 95 12.68 4.96 2.26
CA THR A 95 12.48 5.45 0.89
C THR A 95 11.65 6.73 0.88
N LEU A 96 10.61 6.85 1.71
CA LEU A 96 9.83 8.08 1.87
C LEU A 96 10.72 9.25 2.30
N ALA A 97 11.57 9.06 3.31
CA ALA A 97 12.49 10.10 3.78
C ALA A 97 13.45 10.56 2.69
N LEU A 98 14.00 9.62 1.92
CA LEU A 98 14.91 9.91 0.81
C LEU A 98 14.18 10.63 -0.34
N LEU A 99 13.02 10.15 -0.77
CA LEU A 99 12.26 10.76 -1.88
C LEU A 99 11.65 12.12 -1.49
N ALA A 100 11.25 12.31 -0.23
CA ALA A 100 10.91 13.61 0.32
C ALA A 100 12.12 14.55 0.28
N GLY A 101 13.30 14.09 0.70
CA GLY A 101 14.52 14.89 0.63
C GLY A 101 14.90 15.27 -0.80
N TRP A 102 14.81 14.33 -1.74
CA TRP A 102 15.11 14.58 -3.15
C TRP A 102 14.13 15.57 -3.80
N SER A 103 12.83 15.41 -3.54
CA SER A 103 11.80 16.32 -4.06
C SER A 103 11.91 17.71 -3.45
N LEU A 104 12.23 17.83 -2.15
CA LEU A 104 12.53 19.11 -1.50
C LEU A 104 13.78 19.77 -2.10
N HIS A 105 14.83 19.00 -2.39
CA HIS A 105 16.03 19.51 -3.07
C HIS A 105 15.68 20.06 -4.45
N ARG A 106 14.73 19.44 -5.16
CA ARG A 106 14.27 19.90 -6.46
C ARG A 106 13.35 21.12 -6.39
N ALA A 107 12.54 21.23 -5.35
CA ALA A 107 11.72 22.40 -5.07
C ALA A 107 12.56 23.61 -4.61
N ASN A 108 13.73 23.37 -4.02
CA ASN A 108 14.67 24.41 -3.65
C ASN A 108 16.12 23.92 -3.73
N PRO A 109 16.78 24.01 -4.91
CA PRO A 109 18.16 23.54 -5.10
C PRO A 109 19.17 24.26 -4.21
N ALA A 110 18.86 25.48 -3.78
CA ALA A 110 19.67 26.27 -2.88
C ALA A 110 19.57 25.82 -1.41
N ALA A 111 18.70 24.85 -1.09
CA ALA A 111 18.60 24.27 0.25
C ALA A 111 19.66 23.16 0.44
N PRO A 112 20.78 23.42 1.15
CA PRO A 112 21.87 22.44 1.31
C PRO A 112 21.49 21.23 2.18
N HIS A 113 20.34 21.29 2.87
CA HIS A 113 19.89 20.30 3.86
C HIS A 113 18.60 19.60 3.46
N ALA A 114 18.28 19.55 2.18
CA ALA A 114 17.03 18.95 1.71
C ALA A 114 16.88 17.48 2.15
N TRP A 115 17.96 16.69 2.13
CA TRP A 115 17.96 15.31 2.62
C TRP A 115 17.65 15.18 4.11
N LEU A 116 18.29 16.01 4.94
CA LEU A 116 17.94 16.12 6.37
C LEU A 116 16.47 16.53 6.53
N SER A 117 15.98 17.46 5.71
CA SER A 117 14.61 17.96 5.75
C SER A 117 13.60 16.85 5.44
N GLY A 118 13.90 15.98 4.48
CA GLY A 118 13.11 14.77 4.20
C GLY A 118 13.06 13.80 5.37
N ALA A 119 14.21 13.53 6.01
CA ALA A 119 14.27 12.70 7.21
C ALA A 119 13.52 13.33 8.41
N LEU A 120 13.64 14.65 8.61
CA LEU A 120 12.92 15.37 9.66
C LEU A 120 11.41 15.36 9.42
N LEU A 121 10.96 15.54 8.17
CA LEU A 121 9.54 15.44 7.80
C LEU A 121 8.96 14.08 8.21
N VAL A 122 9.65 12.99 7.87
CA VAL A 122 9.19 11.64 8.23
C VAL A 122 9.24 11.43 9.74
N ASN A 123 10.26 11.96 10.43
CA ASN A 123 10.29 11.91 11.90
C ASN A 123 9.12 12.67 12.54
N VAL A 124 8.75 13.84 12.03
CA VAL A 124 7.60 14.63 12.51
C VAL A 124 6.31 13.85 12.31
N LEU A 125 6.15 13.26 11.13
CA LEU A 125 5.00 12.42 10.80
C LEU A 125 4.87 11.23 11.77
N LEU A 126 5.97 10.54 12.05
CA LEU A 126 6.03 9.37 12.94
C LEU A 126 5.99 9.72 14.43
N ALA A 127 6.38 10.93 14.82
CA ALA A 127 6.38 11.33 16.23
C ALA A 127 4.98 11.24 16.87
N TRP A 128 3.93 11.41 16.06
CA TRP A 128 2.53 11.40 16.47
C TRP A 128 1.88 10.02 16.58
N GLN A 129 2.66 8.93 16.60
CA GLN A 129 2.13 7.58 16.84
C GLN A 129 1.33 7.42 18.16
N GLY A 130 1.48 8.34 19.12
CA GLY A 130 0.71 8.31 20.37
C GLY A 130 -0.73 8.80 20.23
N ALA A 131 -1.06 9.54 19.17
CA ALA A 131 -2.43 10.01 18.95
C ALA A 131 -3.34 8.84 18.56
N ALA A 132 -4.54 8.81 19.15
CA ALA A 132 -5.56 7.80 18.88
C ALA A 132 -5.77 7.67 17.36
N ASP A 133 -5.70 6.43 16.87
CA ASP A 133 -5.80 6.03 15.47
C ASP A 133 -4.87 6.71 14.45
N HIS A 134 -4.14 7.79 14.73
CA HIS A 134 -3.13 8.33 13.80
C HIS A 134 -2.10 7.26 13.43
N ALA A 135 -1.69 6.44 14.39
CA ALA A 135 -0.75 5.36 14.15
C ALA A 135 -1.30 4.26 13.21
N ARG A 136 -2.63 4.08 13.11
CA ARG A 136 -3.26 3.24 12.07
C ARG A 136 -3.01 3.79 10.68
N TRP A 137 -3.12 5.09 10.50
CA TRP A 137 -2.88 5.75 9.22
C TRP A 137 -1.41 5.69 8.83
N LEU A 138 -0.51 5.84 9.82
CA LEU A 138 0.92 5.61 9.63
C LEU A 138 1.22 4.14 9.28
N TRP A 139 0.53 3.21 9.92
CA TRP A 139 0.62 1.79 9.57
C TRP A 139 0.26 1.59 8.10
N TRP A 140 -0.93 2.02 7.67
CA TRP A 140 -1.37 1.93 6.28
C TRP A 140 -0.44 2.61 5.28
N LEU A 141 0.06 3.81 5.59
CA LEU A 141 1.02 4.49 4.72
C LEU A 141 2.27 3.65 4.47
N GLY A 142 2.73 2.94 5.49
CA GLY A 142 3.97 2.16 5.45
C GLY A 142 3.80 0.69 5.11
N THR A 143 2.56 0.17 5.01
CA THR A 143 2.28 -1.22 4.63
C THR A 143 2.00 -1.36 3.14
N ALA A 144 2.46 -2.47 2.57
CA ALA A 144 2.16 -2.84 1.19
C ALA A 144 0.65 -3.05 1.02
N THR A 145 0.13 -2.80 -0.18
CA THR A 145 -1.31 -2.90 -0.57
C THR A 145 -2.23 -1.75 -0.11
N PHE A 146 -1.66 -0.71 0.50
CA PHE A 146 -2.41 0.45 0.99
C PHE A 146 -2.03 1.75 0.28
N HIS A 147 -1.62 1.71 -1.00
CA HIS A 147 -1.35 2.90 -1.82
C HIS A 147 -0.18 3.80 -1.36
N GLY A 148 0.57 3.44 -0.30
CA GLY A 148 1.78 4.16 0.13
C GLY A 148 2.82 4.26 -0.99
N GLY A 149 2.92 3.22 -1.83
CA GLY A 149 3.72 3.20 -3.04
C GLY A 149 3.43 4.34 -4.02
N ALA A 150 2.16 4.74 -4.18
CA ALA A 150 1.79 5.86 -5.04
C ALA A 150 2.34 7.19 -4.50
N VAL A 151 2.41 7.36 -3.17
CA VAL A 151 3.01 8.54 -2.53
C VAL A 151 4.51 8.60 -2.81
N LEU A 152 5.22 7.47 -2.66
CA LEU A 152 6.65 7.37 -2.97
C LEU A 152 6.92 7.78 -4.42
N LEU A 153 6.20 7.17 -5.36
CA LEU A 153 6.35 7.45 -6.78
C LEU A 153 5.92 8.87 -7.14
N GLY A 154 4.89 9.44 -6.50
CA GLY A 154 4.47 10.82 -6.68
C GLY A 154 5.58 11.82 -6.36
N LEU A 155 6.27 11.63 -5.23
CA LEU A 155 7.42 12.46 -4.85
C LEU A 155 8.62 12.28 -5.80
N ALA A 156 8.89 11.04 -6.23
CA ALA A 156 9.92 10.77 -7.23
C ALA A 156 9.61 11.45 -8.57
N GLN A 157 8.35 11.39 -9.04
CA GLN A 157 7.92 12.04 -10.27
C GLN A 157 8.02 13.56 -10.17
N PHE A 158 7.62 14.16 -9.04
CA PHE A 158 7.88 15.58 -8.81
C PHE A 158 9.37 15.88 -8.91
N ALA A 159 10.23 15.12 -8.23
CA ALA A 159 11.67 15.32 -8.28
C ALA A 159 12.27 15.15 -9.69
N LEU A 160 11.68 14.30 -10.53
CA LEU A 160 12.11 14.06 -11.90
C LEU A 160 11.56 15.06 -12.91
N TRP A 161 10.45 15.74 -12.64
CA TRP A 161 9.86 16.68 -13.58
C TRP A 161 9.98 18.15 -13.17
N ALA A 162 10.08 18.46 -11.89
CA ALA A 162 10.22 19.84 -11.42
C ALA A 162 11.49 20.52 -11.99
N GLY A 163 11.35 21.80 -12.35
CA GLY A 163 12.40 22.63 -12.95
C GLY A 163 11.86 23.63 -13.98
N PRO A 164 12.73 24.45 -14.59
CA PRO A 164 12.31 25.47 -15.54
C PRO A 164 11.55 24.87 -16.73
N THR A 165 10.33 25.34 -17.00
CA THR A 165 9.47 24.79 -18.07
C THR A 165 10.00 25.06 -19.47
N ALA A 166 10.74 26.16 -19.62
CA ALA A 166 11.46 26.54 -20.84
C ALA A 166 12.59 25.56 -21.20
N VAL A 167 13.06 24.73 -20.26
CA VAL A 167 14.17 23.80 -20.46
C VAL A 167 13.67 22.36 -20.39
N ALA A 168 13.80 21.63 -21.50
CA ALA A 168 13.48 20.21 -21.54
C ALA A 168 14.30 19.42 -20.51
N PRO A 169 13.75 18.35 -19.91
CA PRO A 169 14.56 17.43 -19.12
C PRO A 169 15.61 16.75 -20.01
N THR A 170 16.73 16.32 -19.41
CA THR A 170 17.68 15.46 -20.12
C THR A 170 17.01 14.15 -20.54
N ARG A 171 17.48 13.53 -21.63
CA ARG A 171 16.92 12.26 -22.12
C ARG A 171 16.92 11.18 -21.04
N ALA A 172 18.04 11.00 -20.33
CA ALA A 172 18.13 10.03 -19.24
C ALA A 172 17.08 10.29 -18.14
N ARG A 173 16.90 11.55 -17.72
CA ARG A 173 15.89 11.92 -16.71
C ARG A 173 14.47 11.65 -17.19
N ALA A 174 14.17 11.99 -18.44
CA ALA A 174 12.87 11.72 -19.04
C ALA A 174 12.60 10.21 -19.15
N THR A 175 13.58 9.41 -19.60
CA THR A 175 13.47 7.95 -19.68
C THR A 175 13.19 7.33 -18.32
N VAL A 176 13.98 7.67 -17.29
CA VAL A 176 13.75 7.17 -15.92
C VAL A 176 12.36 7.56 -15.42
N ALA A 177 11.94 8.82 -15.65
CA ALA A 177 10.62 9.27 -15.23
C ALA A 177 9.48 8.53 -15.95
N THR A 178 9.60 8.30 -17.26
CA THR A 178 8.62 7.53 -18.05
C THR A 178 8.56 6.07 -17.59
N LEU A 179 9.71 5.45 -17.31
CA LEU A 179 9.75 4.07 -16.81
C LEU A 179 9.11 3.94 -15.42
N LEU A 180 9.45 4.83 -14.49
CA LEU A 180 8.81 4.87 -13.17
C LEU A 180 7.32 5.15 -13.26
N LEU A 181 6.90 5.97 -14.23
CA LEU A 181 5.49 6.26 -14.46
C LEU A 181 4.77 5.03 -15.00
N PHE A 182 5.35 4.34 -15.98
CA PHE A 182 4.81 3.11 -16.53
C PHE A 182 4.61 2.03 -15.46
N ILE A 183 5.67 1.70 -14.69
CA ILE A 183 5.56 0.67 -13.65
C ILE A 183 4.62 1.12 -12.51
N GLY A 184 4.63 2.41 -12.19
CA GLY A 184 3.75 2.99 -11.18
C GLY A 184 2.28 2.93 -11.57
N LEU A 185 1.93 3.28 -12.81
CA LEU A 185 0.56 3.20 -13.31
C LEU A 185 0.08 1.77 -13.54
N ALA A 186 1.00 0.85 -13.90
CA ALA A 186 0.69 -0.58 -13.93
C ALA A 186 0.34 -1.11 -12.54
N SER A 187 1.03 -0.61 -11.51
CA SER A 187 0.91 -0.98 -10.10
C SER A 187 -0.31 -0.37 -9.40
N ASP A 188 -0.53 0.94 -9.55
CA ASP A 188 -1.56 1.67 -8.83
C ASP A 188 -2.04 2.89 -9.63
N THR A 189 -3.32 2.89 -10.00
CA THR A 189 -3.90 3.96 -10.81
C THR A 189 -4.05 5.27 -10.05
N LEU A 190 -4.04 5.26 -8.71
CA LEU A 190 -4.09 6.48 -7.90
C LEU A 190 -2.87 7.39 -8.10
N LEU A 191 -1.74 6.83 -8.55
CA LEU A 191 -0.58 7.63 -8.94
C LEU A 191 -0.96 8.68 -10.01
N LEU A 192 -1.82 8.30 -10.96
CA LEU A 192 -2.27 9.21 -12.03
C LEU A 192 -3.05 10.39 -11.46
N THR A 193 -4.09 10.09 -10.69
CA THR A 193 -5.08 11.08 -10.26
C THR A 193 -4.57 11.94 -9.12
N GLN A 194 -3.84 11.36 -8.16
CA GLN A 194 -3.41 12.07 -6.94
C GLN A 194 -2.07 12.79 -7.08
N PHE A 195 -1.24 12.42 -8.06
CA PHE A 195 0.11 13.01 -8.22
C PHE A 195 0.44 13.46 -9.63
N VAL A 196 0.28 12.60 -10.64
CA VAL A 196 0.76 12.91 -12.01
C VAL A 196 -0.09 14.00 -12.66
N ALA A 197 -1.42 13.92 -12.58
CA ALA A 197 -2.30 14.99 -13.08
C ALA A 197 -2.06 16.32 -12.33
N PRO A 198 -2.01 16.37 -10.98
CA PRO A 198 -1.58 17.55 -10.23
C PRO A 198 -0.22 18.12 -10.65
N LEU A 199 0.77 17.27 -10.93
CA LEU A 199 2.08 17.69 -11.43
C LEU A 199 1.98 18.30 -12.84
N GLY A 200 1.19 17.72 -13.73
CA GLY A 200 0.89 18.30 -15.04
C GLY A 200 0.25 19.69 -14.94
N LEU A 201 -0.72 19.85 -14.03
CA LEU A 201 -1.33 21.15 -13.73
C LEU A 201 -0.31 22.14 -13.19
N ALA A 202 0.58 21.72 -12.29
CA ALA A 202 1.64 22.57 -11.77
C ALA A 202 2.61 23.06 -12.85
N LEU A 203 3.01 22.17 -13.77
CA LEU A 203 3.86 22.54 -14.91
C LEU A 203 3.13 23.51 -15.85
N LEU A 204 1.86 23.27 -16.16
CA LEU A 204 1.05 24.15 -17.01
C LEU A 204 0.84 25.53 -16.36
N ALA A 205 0.52 25.58 -15.08
CA ALA A 205 0.26 26.81 -14.33
C ALA A 205 1.49 27.71 -14.21
N THR A 206 2.70 27.14 -14.32
CA THR A 206 3.97 27.86 -14.21
C THR A 206 4.67 28.13 -15.54
N ALA A 207 4.20 27.53 -16.63
CA ALA A 207 4.78 27.74 -17.96
C ALA A 207 4.47 29.13 -18.55
N GLY A 208 5.43 29.67 -19.31
CA GLY A 208 5.23 30.86 -20.14
C GLY A 208 4.24 30.60 -21.29
N ALA A 209 3.55 31.64 -21.75
CA ALA A 209 2.61 31.53 -22.86
C ALA A 209 3.37 31.34 -24.20
N PRO A 210 2.92 30.44 -25.11
CA PRO A 210 1.84 29.47 -24.93
C PRO A 210 2.26 28.24 -24.10
N ARG A 211 1.55 27.99 -22.99
CA ARG A 211 1.92 27.04 -21.92
C ARG A 211 2.22 25.60 -22.41
N TRP A 212 1.40 25.11 -23.34
CA TRP A 212 1.50 23.73 -23.86
C TRP A 212 2.71 23.51 -24.79
N ARG A 213 3.34 24.58 -25.30
CA ARG A 213 4.56 24.50 -26.12
C ARG A 213 5.85 24.48 -25.30
N ALA A 214 5.78 24.73 -24.00
CA ALA A 214 6.96 24.71 -23.15
C ALA A 214 7.65 23.32 -23.24
N PRO A 215 8.96 23.24 -23.53
CA PRO A 215 9.63 21.97 -23.82
C PRO A 215 9.45 20.90 -22.74
N ARG A 216 9.46 21.29 -21.47
CA ARG A 216 9.25 20.38 -20.34
C ARG A 216 7.81 19.87 -20.25
N VAL A 217 6.82 20.73 -20.49
CA VAL A 217 5.40 20.36 -20.50
C VAL A 217 5.14 19.36 -21.62
N ARG A 218 5.65 19.62 -22.83
CA ARG A 218 5.52 18.69 -23.95
C ARG A 218 6.18 17.34 -23.66
N ALA A 219 7.40 17.35 -23.12
CA ALA A 219 8.10 16.12 -22.73
C ALA A 219 7.32 15.33 -21.66
N PHE A 220 6.73 16.01 -20.68
CA PHE A 220 5.89 15.40 -19.65
C PHE A 220 4.64 14.76 -20.26
N LEU A 221 3.91 15.47 -21.13
CA LEU A 221 2.72 14.93 -21.79
C LEU A 221 3.04 13.70 -22.65
N ILE A 222 4.15 13.74 -23.40
CA ILE A 222 4.63 12.58 -24.16
C ILE A 222 4.91 11.41 -23.20
N ALA A 223 5.63 11.64 -22.10
CA ALA A 223 5.93 10.60 -21.12
C ALA A 223 4.66 9.98 -20.51
N VAL A 224 3.65 10.79 -20.18
CA VAL A 224 2.36 10.31 -19.66
C VAL A 224 1.64 9.45 -20.69
N LEU A 225 1.53 9.92 -21.93
CA LEU A 225 0.89 9.17 -23.02
C LEU A 225 1.63 7.87 -23.33
N SER A 226 2.97 7.91 -23.36
CA SER A 226 3.80 6.72 -23.55
C SER A 226 3.63 5.71 -22.42
N ALA A 227 3.68 6.16 -21.16
CA ALA A 227 3.48 5.29 -20.01
C ALA A 227 2.08 4.65 -20.03
N TYR A 228 1.04 5.42 -20.32
CA TYR A 228 -0.32 4.90 -20.45
C TYR A 228 -0.46 3.88 -21.59
N GLY A 229 0.12 4.18 -22.76
CA GLY A 229 0.16 3.27 -23.90
C GLY A 229 0.87 1.96 -23.55
N LEU A 230 2.00 2.02 -22.84
CA LEU A 230 2.72 0.83 -22.35
C LEU A 230 1.90 0.03 -21.34
N VAL A 231 1.17 0.68 -20.41
CA VAL A 231 0.26 -0.02 -19.49
C VAL A 231 -0.86 -0.71 -20.25
N ALA A 232 -1.45 -0.05 -21.26
CA ALA A 232 -2.49 -0.63 -22.09
C ALA A 232 -1.98 -1.85 -22.87
N ILE A 233 -0.79 -1.75 -23.46
CA ILE A 233 -0.11 -2.88 -24.14
C ILE A 233 0.14 -4.01 -23.14
N LEU A 234 0.75 -3.73 -21.99
CA LEU A 234 1.05 -4.74 -20.96
C LEU A 234 -0.23 -5.47 -20.53
N ARG A 235 -1.27 -4.73 -20.15
CA ARG A 235 -2.54 -5.32 -19.70
C ARG A 235 -3.24 -6.08 -20.83
N GLY A 236 -3.20 -5.57 -22.06
CA GLY A 236 -3.74 -6.24 -23.24
C GLY A 236 -3.01 -7.54 -23.55
N SER A 237 -1.68 -7.54 -23.51
CA SER A 237 -0.85 -8.73 -23.73
C SER A 237 -1.08 -9.78 -22.64
N LEU A 238 -1.16 -9.38 -21.38
CA LEU A 238 -1.46 -10.28 -20.27
C LEU A 238 -2.86 -10.88 -20.40
N TRP A 239 -3.86 -10.04 -20.70
CA TRP A 239 -5.23 -10.51 -20.95
C TRP A 239 -5.30 -11.51 -22.12
N LEU A 240 -4.66 -11.21 -23.26
CA LEU A 240 -4.59 -12.11 -24.42
C LEU A 240 -3.87 -13.41 -24.12
N ALA A 241 -2.84 -13.38 -23.27
CA ALA A 241 -2.13 -14.58 -22.83
C ALA A 241 -2.95 -15.42 -21.83
N GLY A 242 -4.10 -14.92 -21.35
CA GLY A 242 -4.83 -15.52 -20.22
C GLY A 242 -4.08 -15.36 -18.90
N TRP A 243 -3.16 -14.41 -18.82
CA TRP A 243 -2.36 -14.10 -17.63
C TRP A 243 -3.02 -12.97 -16.86
N TRP A 244 -3.34 -13.25 -15.60
CA TRP A 244 -3.98 -12.34 -14.65
C TRP A 244 -5.38 -11.87 -15.04
N ASN A 245 -6.28 -11.91 -14.06
CA ASN A 245 -7.58 -11.26 -14.19
C ASN A 245 -7.52 -9.90 -13.48
N PHE A 246 -7.57 -8.81 -14.25
CA PHE A 246 -7.66 -7.47 -13.70
C PHE A 246 -9.13 -7.08 -13.51
N PRO A 247 -9.61 -6.85 -12.28
CA PRO A 247 -10.96 -6.36 -12.06
C PRO A 247 -11.11 -4.97 -12.67
N ARG A 248 -12.35 -4.63 -13.05
CA ARG A 248 -12.68 -3.31 -13.61
C ARG A 248 -12.23 -2.20 -12.64
N VAL A 249 -11.52 -1.21 -13.17
CA VAL A 249 -11.05 -0.04 -12.41
C VAL A 249 -12.25 0.81 -11.94
N VAL A 250 -13.26 0.94 -12.79
CA VAL A 250 -14.54 1.56 -12.45
C VAL A 250 -15.50 0.45 -12.01
N ARG A 251 -15.71 0.33 -10.70
CA ARG A 251 -16.61 -0.67 -10.10
C ARG A 251 -18.08 -0.22 -10.13
N HIS A 252 -18.29 1.09 -10.02
CA HIS A 252 -19.61 1.71 -10.00
C HIS A 252 -19.63 2.88 -10.99
N ALA A 253 -20.72 3.02 -11.74
CA ALA A 253 -20.91 4.21 -12.56
C ALA A 253 -21.06 5.42 -11.63
N PRO A 254 -20.31 6.53 -11.85
CA PRO A 254 -20.40 7.72 -11.02
C PRO A 254 -21.64 8.54 -11.38
N THR A 255 -22.83 8.01 -11.07
CA THR A 255 -24.06 8.78 -11.21
C THR A 255 -24.06 9.95 -10.22
N PRO A 256 -24.73 11.08 -10.54
CA PRO A 256 -24.79 12.21 -9.61
C PRO A 256 -25.27 11.84 -8.20
N SER A 257 -26.24 10.92 -8.09
CA SER A 257 -26.74 10.42 -6.80
C SER A 257 -25.71 9.56 -6.06
N ALA A 258 -24.96 8.69 -6.75
CA ALA A 258 -23.92 7.88 -6.14
C ALA A 258 -22.74 8.73 -5.65
N VAL A 259 -22.36 9.76 -6.43
CA VAL A 259 -21.32 10.73 -6.03
C VAL A 259 -21.78 11.54 -4.82
N ALA A 260 -23.02 12.02 -4.80
CA ALA A 260 -23.58 12.74 -3.66
C ALA A 260 -23.64 11.85 -2.40
N GLY A 261 -24.06 10.60 -2.55
CA GLY A 261 -24.08 9.62 -1.45
C GLY A 261 -22.67 9.33 -0.91
N ALA A 262 -21.70 9.09 -1.78
CA ALA A 262 -20.31 8.88 -1.37
C ALA A 262 -19.71 10.12 -0.68
N ALA A 263 -20.03 11.34 -1.18
CA ALA A 263 -19.62 12.59 -0.55
C ALA A 263 -20.24 12.78 0.84
N GLN A 264 -21.53 12.45 0.99
CA GLN A 264 -22.23 12.51 2.27
C GLN A 264 -21.64 11.51 3.27
N SER A 265 -21.38 10.26 2.85
CA SER A 265 -20.73 9.25 3.69
C SER A 265 -19.33 9.68 4.09
N LEU A 266 -18.54 10.22 3.17
CA LEU A 266 -17.22 10.78 3.47
C LEU A 266 -17.31 11.91 4.49
N ALA A 267 -18.22 12.87 4.31
CA ALA A 267 -18.41 13.98 5.24
C ALA A 267 -18.88 13.51 6.62
N SER A 268 -19.79 12.53 6.66
CA SER A 268 -20.27 11.92 7.90
C SER A 268 -19.17 11.15 8.62
N ASP A 269 -18.35 10.39 7.90
CA ASP A 269 -17.25 9.65 8.50
C ASP A 269 -16.21 10.62 9.07
N LEU A 270 -15.83 11.64 8.29
CA LEU A 270 -14.89 12.69 8.69
C LEU A 270 -15.36 13.51 9.90
N THR A 271 -16.66 13.54 10.19
CA THR A 271 -17.24 14.19 11.39
C THR A 271 -17.64 13.21 12.50
N GLY A 272 -17.61 11.90 12.24
CA GLY A 272 -18.03 10.83 13.16
C GLY A 272 -16.88 9.85 13.53
N PRO A 273 -16.97 8.55 13.19
CA PRO A 273 -15.99 7.54 13.59
C PRO A 273 -14.55 7.81 13.12
N VAL A 274 -14.40 8.49 11.98
CA VAL A 274 -13.08 8.93 11.54
C VAL A 274 -12.67 10.16 12.34
N ALA A 275 -13.57 11.10 12.67
CA ALA A 275 -13.24 12.29 13.47
C ALA A 275 -12.63 11.99 14.84
N THR A 276 -13.03 10.92 15.53
CA THR A 276 -12.41 10.49 16.80
C THR A 276 -10.99 9.95 16.61
N ALA A 277 -10.72 9.42 15.43
CA ALA A 277 -9.44 8.88 15.00
C ALA A 277 -8.48 9.92 14.39
N VAL A 278 -9.00 11.13 14.14
CA VAL A 278 -8.44 12.11 13.20
C VAL A 278 -8.16 13.51 13.75
N PRO A 279 -8.38 13.92 15.02
CA PRO A 279 -8.06 15.30 15.41
C PRO A 279 -6.57 15.64 15.17
N GLY A 280 -5.69 14.66 15.34
CA GLY A 280 -4.30 14.73 14.91
C GLY A 280 -4.18 14.91 13.39
N PHE A 281 -4.72 13.99 12.59
CA PHE A 281 -4.65 14.06 11.14
C PHE A 281 -5.24 15.36 10.54
N ILE A 282 -6.49 15.72 10.88
CA ILE A 282 -7.14 16.96 10.41
C ILE A 282 -6.39 18.18 10.97
N GLY A 283 -6.00 18.17 12.24
CA GLY A 283 -5.25 19.26 12.85
C GLY A 283 -3.91 19.50 12.15
N LEU A 284 -3.12 18.44 11.93
CA LEU A 284 -1.86 18.53 11.18
C LEU A 284 -2.09 19.01 9.77
N PHE A 285 -3.08 18.44 9.09
CA PHE A 285 -3.45 18.80 7.73
C PHE A 285 -3.79 20.30 7.65
N LEU A 286 -4.70 20.79 8.49
CA LEU A 286 -5.16 22.17 8.49
C LEU A 286 -4.04 23.13 8.90
N VAL A 287 -3.27 22.82 9.94
CA VAL A 287 -2.14 23.64 10.39
C VAL A 287 -1.05 23.72 9.33
N CYS A 288 -0.64 22.58 8.75
CA CYS A 288 0.42 22.56 7.76
C CYS A 288 -0.02 23.21 6.45
N THR A 289 -1.25 22.95 5.99
CA THR A 289 -1.81 23.57 4.77
C THR A 289 -2.00 25.08 4.98
N GLY A 290 -2.59 25.48 6.10
CA GLY A 290 -2.79 26.89 6.45
C GLY A 290 -1.46 27.65 6.58
N ALA A 291 -0.47 27.06 7.25
CA ALA A 291 0.87 27.63 7.36
C ALA A 291 1.58 27.71 5.99
N ALA A 292 1.52 26.66 5.18
CA ALA A 292 2.10 26.66 3.84
C ALA A 292 1.45 27.69 2.92
N LEU A 293 0.12 27.83 2.97
CA LEU A 293 -0.64 28.84 2.24
C LEU A 293 -0.26 30.25 2.72
N TRP A 294 -0.25 30.49 4.03
CA TRP A 294 0.13 31.77 4.60
C TRP A 294 1.57 32.18 4.23
N LEU A 295 2.52 31.24 4.29
CA LEU A 295 3.91 31.48 3.85
C LEU A 295 4.00 31.75 2.34
N THR A 296 3.17 31.09 1.53
CA THR A 296 3.10 31.31 0.08
C THR A 296 2.51 32.69 -0.25
N LEU A 297 1.56 33.18 0.53
CA LEU A 297 0.90 34.47 0.31
C LEU A 297 1.69 35.66 0.89
N ARG A 298 2.69 35.45 1.76
CA ARG A 298 3.41 36.53 2.42
C ARG A 298 4.38 37.28 1.48
N PRO A 299 4.20 38.61 1.28
CA PRO A 299 5.06 39.41 0.38
C PRO A 299 6.53 39.46 0.80
N THR A 300 6.84 39.29 2.09
CA THR A 300 8.21 39.34 2.63
C THR A 300 9.06 38.15 2.21
N VAL A 301 8.46 36.98 1.96
CA VAL A 301 9.18 35.83 1.37
C VAL A 301 9.45 36.08 -0.11
N ALA A 302 8.53 36.74 -0.81
CA ALA A 302 8.72 37.17 -2.21
C ALA A 302 9.74 38.32 -2.37
N ARG A 303 9.94 39.16 -1.35
CA ARG A 303 10.82 40.35 -1.38
C ARG A 303 12.24 40.13 -0.88
N ALA A 304 12.57 38.99 -0.27
CA ALA A 304 13.94 38.68 0.20
C ALA A 304 14.95 38.33 -0.92
N GLY A 305 14.74 38.81 -2.15
CA GLY A 305 15.82 39.05 -3.12
C GLY A 305 16.10 37.99 -4.18
N VAL A 306 15.34 36.89 -4.25
CA VAL A 306 15.40 35.94 -5.39
C VAL A 306 13.96 35.61 -5.73
N GLY A 307 13.45 36.11 -6.87
CA GLY A 307 12.07 35.85 -7.29
C GLY A 307 11.75 34.36 -7.14
N GLU A 308 10.60 34.01 -6.55
CA GLU A 308 10.27 32.61 -6.28
C GLU A 308 10.59 31.78 -7.51
N GLY A 309 11.59 30.90 -7.38
CA GLY A 309 12.02 30.06 -8.48
C GLY A 309 10.80 29.32 -9.01
N GLU A 310 10.72 29.18 -10.34
CA GLU A 310 9.58 28.54 -11.00
C GLU A 310 9.22 27.17 -10.38
N THR A 311 10.23 26.42 -9.93
CA THR A 311 10.12 25.12 -9.26
C THR A 311 9.42 25.19 -7.88
N ALA A 312 9.55 26.30 -7.15
CA ALA A 312 8.85 26.50 -5.86
C ALA A 312 7.36 26.79 -6.07
N ARG A 313 7.02 27.53 -7.14
CA ARG A 313 5.63 27.69 -7.58
C ARG A 313 5.04 26.36 -8.05
N GLN A 314 5.81 25.56 -8.79
CA GLN A 314 5.41 24.20 -9.17
C GLN A 314 5.11 23.34 -7.94
N ALA A 315 5.95 23.39 -6.90
CA ALA A 315 5.73 22.66 -5.65
C ALA A 315 4.39 23.03 -4.99
N SER A 316 4.04 24.32 -4.98
CA SER A 316 2.78 24.77 -4.37
C SER A 316 1.56 24.33 -5.16
N TRP A 317 1.60 24.46 -6.50
CA TRP A 317 0.51 23.96 -7.34
C TRP A 317 0.37 22.44 -7.26
N PHE A 318 1.49 21.71 -7.21
CA PHE A 318 1.49 20.26 -7.08
C PHE A 318 0.85 19.82 -5.76
N ALA A 319 1.26 20.43 -4.64
CA ALA A 319 0.68 20.14 -3.33
C ALA A 319 -0.82 20.49 -3.29
N ALA A 320 -1.20 21.70 -3.72
CA ALA A 320 -2.59 22.13 -3.69
C ALA A 320 -3.51 21.26 -4.57
N ALA A 321 -3.10 21.00 -5.82
CA ALA A 321 -3.88 20.16 -6.73
C ALA A 321 -3.88 18.68 -6.28
N GLY A 322 -2.79 18.19 -5.70
CA GLY A 322 -2.70 16.83 -5.16
C GLY A 322 -3.62 16.63 -3.96
N LEU A 323 -3.66 17.61 -3.04
CA LEU A 323 -4.58 17.62 -1.91
C LEU A 323 -6.03 17.70 -2.35
N ALA A 324 -6.36 18.60 -3.29
CA ALA A 324 -7.71 18.69 -3.84
C ALA A 324 -8.13 17.37 -4.49
N SER A 325 -7.26 16.78 -5.31
CA SER A 325 -7.53 15.48 -5.94
C SER A 325 -7.74 14.38 -4.90
N THR A 326 -6.88 14.31 -3.88
CA THR A 326 -6.97 13.29 -2.82
C THR A 326 -8.28 13.37 -2.04
N LEU A 327 -8.78 14.58 -1.76
CA LEU A 327 -10.03 14.78 -1.04
C LEU A 327 -11.27 14.55 -1.90
N LEU A 328 -11.24 14.94 -3.19
CA LEU A 328 -12.40 14.85 -4.08
C LEU A 328 -12.56 13.46 -4.72
N LEU A 329 -11.46 12.78 -5.03
CA LEU A 329 -11.48 11.53 -5.79
C LEU A 329 -12.33 10.43 -5.14
N PRO A 330 -12.27 10.16 -3.82
CA PRO A 330 -13.08 9.09 -3.21
C PRO A 330 -14.58 9.28 -3.41
N ALA A 331 -15.05 10.53 -3.41
CA ALA A 331 -16.44 10.87 -3.68
C ALA A 331 -16.76 10.80 -5.18
N LEU A 332 -15.96 11.46 -6.02
CA LEU A 332 -16.19 11.53 -7.48
C LEU A 332 -16.11 10.17 -8.16
N ALA A 333 -15.24 9.27 -7.69
CA ALA A 333 -15.10 7.91 -8.20
C ALA A 333 -15.99 6.89 -7.49
N VAL A 334 -16.81 7.32 -6.51
CA VAL A 334 -17.68 6.43 -5.70
C VAL A 334 -16.88 5.30 -5.03
N TYR A 335 -15.67 5.63 -4.57
CA TYR A 335 -14.79 4.70 -3.85
C TYR A 335 -14.99 4.74 -2.34
N TRP A 336 -15.57 5.83 -1.81
CA TRP A 336 -15.85 5.91 -0.39
C TRP A 336 -17.13 5.17 -0.01
N GLN A 337 -17.00 4.01 0.63
CA GLN A 337 -18.15 3.22 1.10
C GLN A 337 -18.17 3.00 2.62
N ASN A 338 -17.03 3.19 3.29
CA ASN A 338 -16.87 2.98 4.73
C ASN A 338 -15.52 3.58 5.20
N PRO A 339 -15.29 3.70 6.52
CA PRO A 339 -14.05 4.26 7.08
C PRO A 339 -12.75 3.55 6.70
N GLN A 340 -12.77 2.27 6.29
CA GLN A 340 -11.56 1.56 5.86
C GLN A 340 -11.00 2.12 4.53
N HIS A 341 -11.85 2.78 3.75
CA HIS A 341 -11.44 3.52 2.56
C HIS A 341 -10.64 4.79 2.88
N GLY A 342 -10.41 5.07 4.17
CA GLY A 342 -9.45 6.07 4.64
C GLY A 342 -8.11 5.98 3.94
N ARG A 343 -7.64 4.77 3.58
CA ARG A 343 -6.38 4.58 2.82
C ARG A 343 -6.27 5.40 1.51
N TYR A 344 -7.37 5.89 0.94
CA TYR A 344 -7.31 6.80 -0.21
C TYR A 344 -6.86 8.23 0.14
N LEU A 345 -6.90 8.61 1.42
CA LEU A 345 -6.52 9.93 1.94
C LEU A 345 -5.08 9.98 2.46
N LEU A 346 -4.28 8.91 2.28
CA LEU A 346 -2.89 8.88 2.74
C LEU A 346 -2.00 10.02 2.21
N PRO A 347 -2.17 10.55 0.97
CA PRO A 347 -1.42 11.73 0.54
C PRO A 347 -1.63 12.95 1.44
N CYS A 348 -2.77 13.07 2.13
CA CYS A 348 -3.03 14.15 3.08
C CYS A 348 -2.15 14.08 4.35
N LEU A 349 -1.50 12.94 4.64
CA LEU A 349 -0.46 12.87 5.68
C LEU A 349 0.83 13.55 5.25
N ILE A 350 1.16 13.46 3.96
CA ILE A 350 2.49 13.79 3.44
C ILE A 350 2.52 15.15 2.76
N LEU A 351 1.59 15.42 1.85
CA LEU A 351 1.62 16.61 1.01
C LEU A 351 1.56 17.93 1.80
N PRO A 352 0.78 18.08 2.90
CA PRO A 352 0.78 19.32 3.69
C PRO A 352 2.13 19.57 4.37
N LEU A 353 2.69 18.53 5.00
CA LEU A 353 4.01 18.61 5.63
C LEU A 353 5.09 18.88 4.59
N TRP A 354 5.06 18.16 3.47
CA TRP A 354 6.00 18.36 2.37
C TRP A 354 5.93 19.78 1.84
N TRP A 355 4.72 20.31 1.60
CA TRP A 355 4.51 21.67 1.15
C TRP A 355 5.04 22.69 2.16
N LEU A 356 4.75 22.52 3.44
CA LEU A 356 5.29 23.36 4.51
C LEU A 356 6.83 23.38 4.47
N PHE A 357 7.47 22.21 4.37
CA PHE A 357 8.93 22.09 4.31
C PHE A 357 9.55 22.73 3.07
N THR A 358 8.83 22.87 1.95
CA THR A 358 9.31 23.67 0.81
C THR A 358 9.40 25.17 1.12
N ARG A 359 8.65 25.65 2.13
CA ARG A 359 8.54 27.07 2.50
C ARG A 359 9.33 27.45 3.75
N LEU A 360 9.72 26.48 4.58
CA LEU A 360 10.47 26.75 5.80
C LEU A 360 11.89 27.26 5.48
N PRO A 361 12.39 28.29 6.20
CA PRO A 361 13.75 28.81 6.03
C PRO A 361 14.78 27.90 6.72
N LEU A 362 14.89 26.66 6.25
CA LEU A 362 15.71 25.60 6.85
C LEU A 362 17.22 25.89 6.77
N ALA A 363 17.64 26.95 6.07
CA ALA A 363 19.00 27.49 6.20
C ALA A 363 19.36 27.82 7.66
N ARG A 364 18.38 28.19 8.50
CA ARG A 364 18.59 28.44 9.94
C ARG A 364 18.96 27.19 10.74
N LEU A 365 18.73 25.98 10.21
CA LEU A 365 19.23 24.73 10.80
C LEU A 365 20.77 24.69 10.91
N GLN A 366 21.48 25.60 10.23
CA GLN A 366 22.94 25.70 10.29
C GLN A 366 23.49 26.32 11.56
N THR A 367 22.65 26.99 12.35
CA THR A 367 23.07 27.56 13.63
C THR A 367 23.33 26.41 14.62
N PRO A 368 24.45 26.44 15.37
CA PRO A 368 24.76 25.40 16.34
C PRO A 368 23.61 25.15 17.33
N PHE A 369 22.90 26.21 17.71
CA PHE A 369 21.73 26.13 18.59
C PHE A 369 20.60 25.29 17.98
N VAL A 370 20.17 25.60 16.75
CA VAL A 370 19.07 24.86 16.10
C VAL A 370 19.50 23.42 15.80
N ALA A 371 20.75 23.20 15.37
CA ALA A 371 21.28 21.84 15.18
C ALA A 371 21.29 21.05 16.50
N GLY A 372 21.70 21.68 17.60
CA GLY A 372 21.64 21.10 18.95
C GLY A 372 20.22 20.72 19.34
N LEU A 373 19.25 21.65 19.15
CA LEU A 373 17.83 21.39 19.42
C LEU A 373 17.29 20.21 18.59
N VAL A 374 17.58 20.18 17.30
CA VAL A 374 17.17 19.06 16.42
C VAL A 374 17.77 17.75 16.91
N THR A 375 19.06 17.72 17.22
CA THR A 375 19.73 16.52 17.77
C THR A 375 19.07 16.08 19.09
N SER A 376 18.81 17.01 20.02
CA SER A 376 18.14 16.69 21.29
C SER A 376 16.74 16.13 21.08
N LEU A 377 15.97 16.68 20.14
CA LEU A 377 14.64 16.17 19.80
C LEU A 377 14.72 14.77 19.17
N LEU A 378 15.68 14.53 18.27
CA LEU A 378 15.91 13.21 17.67
C LEU A 378 16.31 12.17 18.73
N LEU A 379 17.20 12.53 19.65
CA LEU A 379 17.60 11.68 20.77
C LEU A 379 16.41 11.41 21.71
N LEU A 380 15.59 12.42 22.01
CA LEU A 380 14.37 12.25 22.80
C LEU A 380 13.38 11.31 22.12
N LEU A 381 13.16 11.45 20.81
CA LEU A 381 12.30 10.54 20.04
C LEU A 381 12.83 9.11 20.07
N ALA A 382 14.14 8.92 19.88
CA ALA A 382 14.78 7.61 19.99
C ALA A 382 14.64 7.03 21.41
N TRP A 383 14.83 7.85 22.44
CA TRP A 383 14.68 7.46 23.85
C TRP A 383 13.26 7.05 24.20
N VAL A 384 12.25 7.79 23.72
CA VAL A 384 10.83 7.49 23.99
C VAL A 384 10.36 6.24 23.23
N ARG A 385 10.87 6.02 22.01
CA ARG A 385 10.40 4.95 21.12
C ARG A 385 11.20 3.66 21.24
N GLY A 386 12.48 3.74 21.54
CA GLY A 386 13.38 2.58 21.68
C GLY A 386 12.84 1.50 22.63
N PRO A 387 12.38 1.84 23.85
CA PRO A 387 11.83 0.86 24.79
C PRO A 387 10.55 0.15 24.32
N GLN A 388 9.86 0.69 23.31
CA GLN A 388 8.65 0.10 22.72
C GLN A 388 8.97 -0.98 21.67
N ILE A 389 10.25 -1.19 21.36
CA ILE A 389 10.68 -2.18 20.37
C ILE A 389 10.78 -3.55 21.04
N HIS A 390 9.97 -4.49 20.58
CA HIS A 390 9.98 -5.87 21.06
C HIS A 390 10.16 -6.80 19.86
N PRO A 391 11.39 -7.25 19.56
CA PRO A 391 11.66 -8.09 18.38
C PRO A 391 10.85 -9.39 18.36
N ALA A 392 10.48 -9.94 19.53
CA ALA A 392 9.59 -11.09 19.63
C ALA A 392 8.19 -10.83 19.03
N ALA A 393 7.72 -9.57 19.05
CA ALA A 393 6.48 -9.16 18.42
C ALA A 393 6.59 -9.11 16.89
N TRP A 394 7.75 -9.41 16.29
CA TRP A 394 7.93 -9.50 14.84
C TRP A 394 7.98 -10.93 14.33
N ALA A 395 7.87 -11.92 15.21
CA ALA A 395 7.68 -13.31 14.82
C ALA A 395 6.22 -13.56 14.43
N TRP A 396 5.96 -14.60 13.62
CA TRP A 396 4.61 -15.07 13.34
C TRP A 396 3.85 -15.30 14.65
N PRO A 397 2.67 -14.67 14.84
CA PRO A 397 1.90 -14.91 16.05
C PRO A 397 1.39 -16.35 16.06
N TYR A 398 1.27 -16.96 17.22
CA TYR A 398 0.59 -18.26 17.38
C TYR A 398 -0.37 -18.17 18.56
N PRO A 399 -1.48 -17.41 18.40
CA PRO A 399 -2.39 -17.14 19.50
C PRO A 399 -3.16 -18.41 19.89
N GLU A 400 -3.62 -18.47 21.14
CA GLU A 400 -4.24 -19.68 21.71
C GLU A 400 -5.42 -20.20 20.89
N ARG A 401 -6.22 -19.33 20.27
CA ARG A 401 -7.31 -19.75 19.38
C ARG A 401 -6.84 -20.55 18.16
N VAL A 402 -5.71 -20.17 17.57
CA VAL A 402 -5.12 -20.90 16.43
C VAL A 402 -4.53 -22.21 16.94
N ALA A 403 -3.86 -22.18 18.09
CA ALA A 403 -3.31 -23.38 18.69
C ALA A 403 -4.40 -24.40 19.07
N ALA A 404 -5.55 -23.93 19.55
CA ALA A 404 -6.71 -24.77 19.84
C ALA A 404 -7.30 -25.39 18.56
N LEU A 405 -7.42 -24.59 17.48
CA LEU A 405 -7.87 -25.08 16.18
C LEU A 405 -6.90 -26.12 15.59
N ASP A 406 -5.59 -25.86 15.62
CA ASP A 406 -4.56 -26.80 15.18
C ASP A 406 -4.65 -28.12 15.94
N ARG A 407 -4.67 -28.08 17.28
CA ARG A 407 -4.76 -29.29 18.11
C ARG A 407 -6.03 -30.08 17.81
N PHE A 408 -7.17 -29.40 17.64
CA PHE A 408 -8.44 -30.04 17.31
C PHE A 408 -8.38 -30.71 15.94
N LEU A 409 -7.96 -30.01 14.89
CA LEU A 409 -7.92 -30.54 13.53
C LEU A 409 -6.88 -31.67 13.37
N THR A 410 -5.73 -31.57 14.05
CA THR A 410 -4.75 -32.66 14.11
C THR A 410 -5.33 -33.89 14.83
N ALA A 411 -6.01 -33.71 15.96
CA ALA A 411 -6.66 -34.83 16.66
C ALA A 411 -7.76 -35.51 15.83
N GLU A 412 -8.43 -34.76 14.96
CA GLU A 412 -9.44 -35.26 14.02
C GLU A 412 -8.84 -35.81 12.71
N GLY A 413 -7.52 -35.74 12.52
CA GLY A 413 -6.85 -36.16 11.29
C GLY A 413 -7.29 -35.36 10.06
N ARG A 414 -7.56 -34.06 10.22
CA ARG A 414 -8.06 -33.17 9.16
C ARG A 414 -7.03 -32.09 8.84
N GLU A 415 -6.58 -32.05 7.59
CA GLU A 415 -5.55 -31.09 7.16
C GLU A 415 -6.03 -30.11 6.08
N ARG A 416 -7.09 -30.45 5.34
CA ARG A 416 -7.59 -29.68 4.20
C ARG A 416 -9.03 -29.25 4.43
N GLY A 417 -9.25 -27.94 4.39
CA GLY A 417 -10.57 -27.35 4.61
C GLY A 417 -10.79 -26.07 3.83
N LEU A 418 -11.91 -25.43 4.12
CA LEU A 418 -12.33 -24.17 3.51
C LEU A 418 -12.63 -23.14 4.62
N ALA A 419 -12.43 -21.87 4.31
CA ALA A 419 -12.80 -20.77 5.20
C ALA A 419 -13.05 -19.50 4.39
N ASP A 420 -13.55 -18.43 5.00
CA ASP A 420 -13.58 -17.13 4.33
C ASP A 420 -12.16 -16.61 4.02
N PHE A 421 -12.08 -15.58 3.17
CA PHE A 421 -10.83 -14.96 2.74
C PHE A 421 -9.91 -14.58 3.92
N TRP A 422 -10.46 -13.94 4.96
CA TRP A 422 -9.68 -13.41 6.08
C TRP A 422 -9.09 -14.54 6.92
N ASN A 423 -9.93 -15.50 7.33
CA ASN A 423 -9.48 -16.61 8.15
C ASN A 423 -8.54 -17.55 7.39
N ALA A 424 -8.82 -17.89 6.13
CA ALA A 424 -7.99 -18.81 5.36
C ALA A 424 -6.55 -18.29 5.20
N HIS A 425 -6.37 -17.03 4.80
CA HIS A 425 -5.03 -16.43 4.65
C HIS A 425 -4.28 -16.35 5.98
N TYR A 426 -4.97 -15.89 7.02
CA TYR A 426 -4.39 -15.76 8.35
C TYR A 426 -3.95 -17.14 8.87
N LEU A 427 -4.86 -18.10 8.95
CA LEU A 427 -4.63 -19.43 9.49
C LEU A 427 -3.56 -20.20 8.71
N ASN A 428 -3.56 -20.16 7.37
CA ASN A 428 -2.51 -20.80 6.56
C ASN A 428 -1.10 -20.26 6.82
N THR A 429 -0.99 -19.04 7.37
CA THR A 429 0.29 -18.39 7.64
C THR A 429 0.77 -18.65 9.06
N VAL A 430 -0.16 -18.66 10.02
CA VAL A 430 0.16 -18.66 11.45
C VAL A 430 -0.03 -20.01 12.14
N ALA A 431 -0.77 -20.94 11.54
CA ALA A 431 -0.87 -22.31 11.99
C ALA A 431 0.50 -23.00 11.96
N ARG A 432 0.72 -23.95 12.87
CA ARG A 432 1.93 -24.77 12.97
C ARG A 432 1.71 -26.21 12.52
N SER A 433 0.47 -26.59 12.24
CA SER A 433 0.11 -27.86 11.62
C SER A 433 0.22 -27.76 10.09
N ASP A 434 0.05 -28.89 9.39
CA ASP A 434 -0.09 -28.92 7.92
C ASP A 434 -1.47 -28.41 7.43
N LEU A 435 -2.15 -27.58 8.23
CA LEU A 435 -3.43 -26.98 7.88
C LEU A 435 -3.35 -26.18 6.59
N ARG A 436 -4.23 -26.50 5.64
CA ARG A 436 -4.46 -25.72 4.42
C ARG A 436 -5.94 -25.44 4.24
N LEU A 437 -6.26 -24.15 4.25
CA LEU A 437 -7.60 -23.61 4.05
C LEU A 437 -7.67 -22.85 2.74
N ASN A 438 -8.66 -23.18 1.92
CA ASN A 438 -8.94 -22.47 0.69
C ASN A 438 -10.17 -21.56 0.83
N GLN A 439 -10.16 -20.48 0.06
CA GLN A 439 -11.01 -19.32 0.32
C GLN A 439 -12.40 -19.49 -0.29
N LEU A 440 -13.42 -19.22 0.52
CA LEU A 440 -14.81 -19.07 0.11
C LEU A 440 -15.26 -17.61 0.27
N ARG A 441 -16.27 -17.25 -0.51
CA ARG A 441 -17.08 -16.05 -0.35
C ARG A 441 -18.14 -16.29 0.73
N PRO A 442 -18.72 -15.22 1.31
CA PRO A 442 -19.80 -15.37 2.29
C PRO A 442 -20.95 -16.25 1.81
N ASP A 443 -21.25 -16.27 0.52
CA ASP A 443 -22.30 -17.10 -0.10
C ASP A 443 -21.85 -18.54 -0.47
N GLY A 444 -20.68 -18.97 0.00
CA GLY A 444 -20.14 -20.31 -0.23
C GLY A 444 -19.48 -20.53 -1.60
N ARG A 445 -19.49 -19.55 -2.52
CA ARG A 445 -18.74 -19.61 -3.78
C ARG A 445 -17.23 -19.55 -3.55
N VAL A 446 -16.44 -20.12 -4.46
CA VAL A 446 -14.97 -20.00 -4.38
C VAL A 446 -14.53 -18.53 -4.53
N GLN A 447 -13.60 -18.09 -3.68
CA GLN A 447 -13.06 -16.73 -3.68
C GLN A 447 -11.73 -16.67 -4.43
N PHE A 448 -11.73 -15.96 -5.57
CA PHE A 448 -10.52 -15.79 -6.38
C PHE A 448 -9.80 -14.46 -6.12
N TRP A 449 -10.49 -13.42 -5.66
CA TRP A 449 -9.93 -12.07 -5.48
C TRP A 449 -8.80 -12.06 -4.45
N GLY A 450 -7.65 -11.47 -4.82
CA GLY A 450 -6.47 -11.41 -3.95
C GLY A 450 -5.82 -12.77 -3.72
N ASN A 451 -6.00 -13.71 -4.64
CA ASN A 451 -5.58 -15.10 -4.48
C ASN A 451 -5.09 -15.71 -5.79
N ASN A 452 -4.33 -16.80 -5.70
CA ASN A 452 -3.98 -17.67 -6.80
C ASN A 452 -4.99 -18.84 -6.87
N ALA A 453 -5.77 -18.92 -7.95
CA ALA A 453 -6.75 -19.99 -8.13
C ALA A 453 -6.14 -21.40 -8.08
N PHE A 454 -4.85 -21.54 -8.40
CA PHE A 454 -4.17 -22.84 -8.30
C PHE A 454 -3.89 -23.28 -6.85
N HIS A 455 -4.03 -22.42 -5.84
CA HIS A 455 -3.98 -22.81 -4.42
C HIS A 455 -5.06 -23.84 -4.03
N HIS A 456 -6.11 -23.97 -4.85
CA HIS A 456 -7.15 -24.97 -4.67
C HIS A 456 -6.72 -26.39 -5.07
N PHE A 457 -5.46 -26.58 -5.48
CA PHE A 457 -4.87 -27.87 -5.81
C PHE A 457 -3.66 -28.18 -4.92
N GLU A 458 -3.41 -29.46 -4.68
CA GLU A 458 -2.17 -29.96 -4.09
C GLU A 458 -1.14 -30.22 -5.19
N VAL A 459 0.13 -29.96 -4.88
CA VAL A 459 1.22 -30.29 -5.79
C VAL A 459 1.77 -31.67 -5.43
N ASP A 460 1.66 -32.60 -6.36
CA ASP A 460 2.33 -33.88 -6.29
C ASP A 460 3.84 -33.67 -6.37
N ALA A 461 4.56 -34.02 -5.30
CA ALA A 461 6.00 -33.75 -5.20
C ALA A 461 6.85 -34.50 -6.23
N ALA A 462 6.39 -35.65 -6.74
CA ALA A 462 7.13 -36.47 -7.68
C ALA A 462 6.95 -36.01 -9.13
N THR A 463 5.76 -35.55 -9.48
CA THR A 463 5.36 -35.24 -10.86
C THR A 463 5.17 -33.74 -11.12
N GLY A 464 5.03 -32.94 -10.08
CA GLY A 464 4.61 -31.54 -10.17
C GLY A 464 3.17 -31.34 -10.62
N ALA A 465 2.40 -32.42 -10.76
CA ALA A 465 1.00 -32.39 -11.15
C ALA A 465 0.14 -31.80 -10.02
N LEU A 466 -0.93 -31.11 -10.42
CA LEU A 466 -1.89 -30.48 -9.52
C LEU A 466 -3.07 -31.43 -9.30
N ARG A 467 -3.31 -31.85 -8.07
CA ARG A 467 -4.38 -32.77 -7.68
C ARG A 467 -5.44 -32.07 -6.85
N VAL A 468 -6.69 -32.51 -6.97
CA VAL A 468 -7.79 -31.96 -6.17
C VAL A 468 -7.60 -32.43 -4.72
N PRO A 469 -7.43 -31.51 -3.75
CA PRO A 469 -7.39 -31.88 -2.34
C PRO A 469 -8.76 -32.39 -1.89
N ARG A 470 -8.74 -33.30 -0.92
CA ARG A 470 -9.97 -33.74 -0.25
C ARG A 470 -10.29 -32.77 0.88
N TYR A 471 -11.20 -31.82 0.62
CA TYR A 471 -11.70 -30.94 1.67
C TYR A 471 -12.62 -31.70 2.62
N THR A 472 -12.35 -31.60 3.91
CA THR A 472 -13.04 -32.42 4.93
C THR A 472 -13.78 -31.59 5.99
N PHE A 473 -13.58 -30.28 5.98
CA PHE A 473 -14.23 -29.37 6.91
C PHE A 473 -14.32 -27.95 6.37
N ILE A 474 -15.15 -27.13 7.01
CA ILE A 474 -15.30 -25.70 6.76
C ILE A 474 -15.21 -24.95 8.09
N VAL A 475 -14.38 -23.90 8.17
CA VAL A 475 -14.44 -22.91 9.24
C VAL A 475 -15.46 -21.85 8.83
N THR A 476 -16.59 -21.77 9.54
CA THR A 476 -17.78 -21.04 9.07
C THR A 476 -17.82 -19.56 9.46
N ASN A 477 -16.87 -19.09 10.26
CA ASN A 477 -16.77 -17.69 10.66
C ASN A 477 -16.72 -16.76 9.45
N GLY A 478 -17.68 -15.84 9.33
CA GLY A 478 -17.76 -14.91 8.18
C GLY A 478 -18.42 -15.48 6.92
N LEU A 479 -18.91 -16.71 6.97
CA LEU A 479 -19.70 -17.35 5.91
C LEU A 479 -21.19 -17.40 6.30
N ASP A 480 -22.08 -17.46 5.31
CA ASP A 480 -23.51 -17.66 5.49
C ASP A 480 -23.82 -19.16 5.67
N PRO A 481 -24.20 -19.62 6.88
CA PRO A 481 -24.48 -21.02 7.13
C PRO A 481 -25.60 -21.59 6.25
N ALA A 482 -26.60 -20.78 5.87
CA ALA A 482 -27.69 -21.23 5.03
C ALA A 482 -27.20 -21.51 3.60
N ALA A 483 -26.40 -20.60 3.04
CA ALA A 483 -25.77 -20.79 1.74
C ALA A 483 -24.85 -22.03 1.71
N LEU A 484 -24.07 -22.25 2.79
CA LEU A 484 -23.22 -23.43 2.91
C LEU A 484 -24.03 -24.74 2.91
N ARG A 485 -25.13 -24.82 3.66
CA ARG A 485 -26.01 -26.01 3.67
C ARG A 485 -26.64 -26.28 2.32
N VAL A 486 -27.13 -25.24 1.65
CA VAL A 486 -27.73 -25.37 0.31
C VAL A 486 -26.71 -25.91 -0.68
N LYS A 487 -25.48 -25.42 -0.62
CA LYS A 487 -24.43 -25.78 -1.57
C LYS A 487 -23.80 -27.14 -1.27
N PHE A 488 -23.29 -27.30 -0.04
CA PHE A 488 -22.44 -28.42 0.36
C PHE A 488 -23.20 -29.53 1.13
N GLY A 489 -24.44 -29.29 1.53
CA GLY A 489 -25.23 -30.17 2.38
C GLY A 489 -24.95 -29.97 3.88
N GLU A 490 -25.68 -30.70 4.72
CA GLU A 490 -25.48 -30.68 6.17
C GLU A 490 -24.12 -31.27 6.56
N PRO A 491 -23.40 -30.66 7.52
CA PRO A 491 -22.21 -31.26 8.09
C PRO A 491 -22.58 -32.48 8.95
N SER A 492 -21.68 -33.46 9.04
CA SER A 492 -21.88 -34.62 9.92
C SER A 492 -21.71 -34.24 11.40
N ARG A 493 -20.89 -33.22 11.69
CA ARG A 493 -20.70 -32.69 13.04
C ARG A 493 -20.35 -31.21 12.98
N ILE A 494 -20.90 -30.42 13.89
CA ILE A 494 -20.52 -29.02 14.14
C ILE A 494 -19.75 -28.98 15.46
N ALA A 495 -18.55 -28.45 15.44
CA ALA A 495 -17.68 -28.36 16.61
C ALA A 495 -17.31 -26.90 16.90
N PRO A 496 -17.64 -26.37 18.10
CA PRO A 496 -17.10 -25.09 18.55
C PRO A 496 -15.66 -25.28 19.05
N VAL A 497 -14.72 -24.51 18.51
CA VAL A 497 -13.29 -24.59 18.84
C VAL A 497 -12.74 -23.19 19.09
N ALA A 498 -12.59 -22.81 20.36
CA ALA A 498 -12.31 -21.43 20.75
C ALA A 498 -13.35 -20.45 20.18
N ASP A 499 -12.96 -19.50 19.34
CA ASP A 499 -13.83 -18.56 18.63
C ASP A 499 -14.25 -19.05 17.23
N TYR A 500 -13.84 -20.26 16.84
CA TYR A 500 -14.18 -20.85 15.55
C TYR A 500 -15.37 -21.81 15.63
N GLU A 501 -16.23 -21.77 14.62
CA GLU A 501 -17.21 -22.82 14.36
C GLU A 501 -16.70 -23.68 13.19
N VAL A 502 -16.52 -24.98 13.44
CA VAL A 502 -15.94 -25.92 12.48
C VAL A 502 -16.99 -26.96 12.08
N TRP A 503 -17.34 -26.98 10.80
CA TRP A 503 -18.25 -27.95 10.21
C TRP A 503 -17.44 -29.10 9.62
N LEU A 504 -17.61 -30.29 10.16
CA LEU A 504 -16.94 -31.50 9.70
C LEU A 504 -17.85 -32.28 8.77
N TYR A 505 -17.26 -32.86 7.73
CA TYR A 505 -17.94 -33.69 6.75
C TYR A 505 -17.42 -35.13 6.80
N ASP A 506 -18.33 -36.08 6.63
CA ASP A 506 -17.98 -37.48 6.44
C ASP A 506 -17.33 -37.71 5.06
N GLU A 507 -16.96 -38.94 4.75
CA GLU A 507 -16.28 -39.27 3.50
C GLU A 507 -17.08 -38.92 2.25
N ALA A 508 -18.35 -39.30 2.20
CA ALA A 508 -19.20 -39.06 1.04
C ALA A 508 -19.46 -37.56 0.84
N ALA A 509 -19.70 -36.81 1.93
CA ALA A 509 -19.94 -35.38 1.85
C ALA A 509 -18.64 -34.60 1.55
N ALA A 510 -17.50 -35.01 2.09
CA ALA A 510 -16.19 -34.45 1.75
C ALA A 510 -15.85 -34.60 0.25
N GLN A 511 -16.21 -35.74 -0.36
CA GLN A 511 -16.03 -35.95 -1.79
C GLN A 511 -16.91 -35.00 -2.61
N ARG A 512 -18.19 -34.82 -2.24
CA ARG A 512 -19.08 -33.85 -2.90
C ARG A 512 -18.58 -32.42 -2.76
N LEU A 513 -18.18 -32.03 -1.54
CA LEU A 513 -17.58 -30.73 -1.24
C LEU A 513 -16.38 -30.45 -2.16
N SER A 514 -15.48 -31.41 -2.29
CA SER A 514 -14.28 -31.30 -3.13
C SER A 514 -14.59 -31.21 -4.61
N ALA A 515 -15.53 -32.02 -5.10
CA ALA A 515 -15.95 -31.98 -6.51
C ALA A 515 -16.60 -30.64 -6.89
N GLN A 516 -17.40 -30.04 -6.00
CA GLN A 516 -18.01 -28.74 -6.25
C GLN A 516 -16.98 -27.61 -6.31
N VAL A 517 -16.03 -27.60 -5.37
CA VAL A 517 -14.92 -26.62 -5.39
C VAL A 517 -14.07 -26.77 -6.65
N ASP A 518 -13.68 -28.01 -7.00
CA ASP A 518 -12.92 -28.30 -8.21
C ASP A 518 -13.65 -27.82 -9.47
N GLY A 519 -14.95 -28.11 -9.59
CA GLY A 519 -15.77 -27.66 -10.71
C GLY A 519 -15.75 -26.14 -10.89
N GLU A 520 -15.90 -25.38 -9.81
CA GLU A 520 -15.83 -23.90 -9.85
C GLU A 520 -14.43 -23.39 -10.22
N VAL A 521 -13.38 -24.00 -9.65
CA VAL A 521 -11.99 -23.60 -9.93
C VAL A 521 -11.61 -23.90 -11.38
N ARG A 522 -11.94 -25.08 -11.91
CA ARG A 522 -11.72 -25.43 -13.31
C ARG A 522 -12.51 -24.54 -14.25
N HIS A 523 -13.77 -24.23 -13.92
CA HIS A 523 -14.57 -23.29 -14.69
C HIS A 523 -13.94 -21.89 -14.72
N PHE A 524 -13.45 -21.40 -13.58
CA PHE A 524 -12.78 -20.11 -13.50
C PHE A 524 -11.46 -20.05 -14.26
N LEU A 525 -10.66 -21.12 -14.16
CA LEU A 525 -9.37 -21.23 -14.82
C LEU A 525 -9.52 -21.40 -16.34
N GLY A 526 -10.54 -22.13 -16.81
CA GLY A 526 -10.71 -22.44 -18.23
C GLY A 526 -9.42 -22.98 -18.84
N ASP A 527 -8.98 -22.38 -19.94
CA ASP A 527 -7.75 -22.76 -20.65
C ASP A 527 -6.52 -21.94 -20.26
N ARG A 528 -6.52 -21.31 -19.08
CA ARG A 528 -5.37 -20.49 -18.64
C ARG A 528 -4.08 -21.31 -18.56
N PRO A 529 -2.92 -20.69 -18.85
CA PRO A 529 -1.63 -21.38 -18.76
C PRO A 529 -1.43 -22.07 -17.42
N GLY A 530 -0.97 -23.32 -17.43
CA GLY A 530 -0.78 -24.13 -16.22
C GLY A 530 -1.92 -25.12 -15.91
N THR A 531 -3.10 -24.99 -16.53
CA THR A 531 -4.20 -25.97 -16.36
C THR A 531 -3.83 -27.37 -16.85
N ALA A 532 -2.89 -27.49 -17.79
CA ALA A 532 -2.33 -28.78 -18.23
C ALA A 532 -1.62 -29.56 -17.10
N ARG A 533 -1.24 -28.90 -16.00
CA ARG A 533 -0.69 -29.57 -14.82
C ARG A 533 -1.77 -30.23 -13.97
N ILE A 534 -3.04 -29.86 -14.12
CA ILE A 534 -4.13 -30.42 -13.33
C ILE A 534 -4.37 -31.86 -13.80
N ALA A 535 -4.18 -32.81 -12.88
CA ALA A 535 -4.44 -34.22 -13.11
C ALA A 535 -5.88 -34.40 -13.62
N ARG A 536 -6.00 -35.24 -14.64
CA ARG A 536 -7.30 -35.62 -15.22
C ARG A 536 -7.99 -36.66 -14.36
#